data_AF-A0A6J0B9N3-F1
#
_entry.id   AF-A0A6J0B9N3-F1
#
_cell.length_a   1.000
_cell.length_b   1.000
_cell.length_c   1.000
_cell.angle_alpha   90.00
_cell.angle_beta   90.00
_cell.angle_gamma   90.00
#
_symmetry.space_group_name_H-M   'P 1'
#
loop_
_entity.id
_entity.type
_entity.pdbx_description
1 polymer ?
#
loop_
_entity_poly.entity_id
_entity_poly.type
_entity_poly.pdbx_seq_one_letter_code
_entity_poly.pdbx_strand_id
1 'polypeptide(L)'
;MVCGSKCFERKKKSCGGFYKSIWPQHGYSITGVVNYKGQQLLRMRNPWGDHREWSGPFGDKDAVWTVDADMRKALDFKPDADGEFFIPYEMVPQYFARIEICHLPFLGEGNENRKSKVFEGKWIRRTQTLESTNYLDAASKILSQNTQYRITLKNPDTEEGKCAVIVALMQKNRRIKRATDLTVGLEIYHLRYPNKLPEPLTANFFKKNQPISGSGAGAPLREVYNLFKLKPGTYCIIPCIYNLEGEEYELSTNEEEEFLLRVFFGNIPNVNEALMTSNLAPRRKYE
;
A
#
# COMPACT_ATOMS: atom_id res chain seq x y z
N MET A 1 12.52 2.93 -4.64
CA MET A 1 12.15 2.30 -3.35
C MET A 1 12.59 3.23 -2.25
N VAL A 2 11.76 3.47 -1.23
CA VAL A 2 12.08 4.37 -0.10
C VAL A 2 12.12 3.56 1.18
N CYS A 3 12.98 3.91 2.12
CA CYS A 3 13.13 3.24 3.39
C CYS A 3 13.11 4.27 4.52
N GLY A 4 12.28 4.04 5.53
CA GLY A 4 12.15 4.90 6.71
C GLY A 4 13.04 4.39 7.84
N SER A 5 13.92 5.23 8.36
CA SER A 5 14.79 4.89 9.50
C SER A 5 13.98 4.76 10.80
N LYS A 6 14.43 3.88 11.71
CA LYS A 6 13.77 3.64 13.00
C LYS A 6 13.85 4.87 13.90
N CYS A 7 12.81 5.03 14.72
CA CYS A 7 12.88 5.82 15.93
C CYS A 7 13.37 4.91 17.06
N PHE A 8 14.52 5.21 17.65
CA PHE A 8 14.96 4.56 18.88
C PHE A 8 14.61 5.48 20.05
N GLU A 9 13.99 4.94 21.10
CA GLU A 9 13.70 5.71 22.31
C GLU A 9 14.99 6.37 22.84
N ARG A 10 14.90 7.67 23.11
CA ARG A 10 15.97 8.48 23.71
C ARG A 10 16.27 7.96 25.13
N LYS A 11 17.02 6.88 25.27
CA LYS A 11 17.81 6.66 26.48
C LYS A 11 19.00 7.62 26.40
N LYS A 12 18.93 8.70 27.19
CA LYS A 12 19.99 9.68 27.42
C LYS A 12 21.33 8.96 27.62
N LYS A 13 22.21 9.01 26.62
CA LYS A 13 23.69 8.97 26.70
C LYS A 13 24.27 9.17 25.30
N SER A 14 25.06 10.23 25.13
CA SER A 14 25.91 10.56 23.96
C SER A 14 25.74 9.65 22.73
N CYS A 15 24.76 9.99 21.88
CA CYS A 15 24.27 9.15 20.79
C CYS A 15 25.18 9.12 19.53
N GLY A 16 26.46 9.42 19.64
CA GLY A 16 27.37 9.43 18.49
C GLY A 16 27.66 8.04 17.91
N GLY A 17 27.53 6.98 18.74
CA GLY A 17 27.89 5.61 18.34
C GLY A 17 26.74 4.71 17.90
N PHE A 18 25.49 4.99 18.32
CA PHE A 18 24.36 4.08 18.08
C PHE A 18 23.76 4.17 16.68
N TYR A 19 23.80 5.36 16.08
CA TYR A 19 23.10 5.60 14.82
C TYR A 19 23.94 5.34 13.59
N LYS A 20 25.25 5.07 13.73
CA LYS A 20 26.18 4.90 12.59
C LYS A 20 25.96 5.94 11.49
N SER A 21 25.68 7.18 11.91
CA SER A 21 25.36 8.35 11.07
C SER A 21 24.03 8.32 10.27
N ILE A 22 23.12 7.38 10.55
CA ILE A 22 21.76 7.36 10.00
C ILE A 22 20.85 8.30 10.80
N TRP A 23 20.16 9.20 10.10
CA TRP A 23 19.18 10.11 10.69
C TRP A 23 17.92 9.34 11.10
N PRO A 24 17.43 9.46 12.36
CA PRO A 24 16.17 8.86 12.78
C PRO A 24 14.96 9.59 12.17
N GLN A 25 13.87 8.86 11.90
CA GLN A 25 12.63 9.40 11.31
C GLN A 25 12.87 10.16 9.99
N HIS A 26 13.74 9.61 9.15
CA HIS A 26 14.12 10.19 7.86
C HIS A 26 13.94 9.17 6.73
N GLY A 27 13.60 9.67 5.55
CA GLY A 27 13.40 8.86 4.37
C GLY A 27 14.69 8.73 3.56
N TYR A 28 15.08 7.51 3.24
CA TYR A 28 16.23 7.19 2.39
C TYR A 28 15.75 6.50 1.11
N SER A 29 16.47 6.65 0.00
CA SER A 29 16.19 5.91 -1.22
C SER A 29 17.07 4.68 -1.32
N ILE A 30 16.53 3.54 -1.74
CA ILE A 30 17.33 2.37 -2.15
C ILE A 30 17.56 2.50 -3.66
N THR A 31 18.82 2.65 -4.05
CA THR A 31 19.28 2.93 -5.44
C THR A 31 19.94 1.72 -6.11
N GLY A 32 20.14 0.62 -5.38
CA GLY A 32 20.72 -0.60 -5.94
C GLY A 32 20.81 -1.75 -4.94
N VAL A 33 20.98 -2.95 -5.48
CA VAL A 33 21.30 -4.18 -4.74
C VAL A 33 22.53 -4.79 -5.39
N VAL A 34 23.51 -5.14 -4.58
CA VAL A 34 24.82 -5.63 -5.03
C VAL A 34 25.16 -6.91 -4.30
N ASN A 35 25.77 -7.87 -5.00
CA ASN A 35 26.37 -9.06 -4.38
C ASN A 35 27.89 -8.89 -4.34
N TYR A 36 28.47 -8.89 -3.14
CA TYR A 36 29.90 -8.83 -2.90
C TYR A 36 30.38 -10.08 -2.17
N LYS A 37 31.19 -10.93 -2.83
CA LYS A 37 31.77 -12.16 -2.25
C LYS A 37 30.75 -13.03 -1.49
N GLY A 38 29.52 -13.12 -2.02
CA GLY A 38 28.42 -13.88 -1.41
C GLY A 38 27.57 -13.11 -0.39
N GLN A 39 27.91 -11.86 -0.07
CA GLN A 39 27.13 -10.98 0.80
C GLN A 39 26.29 -9.97 -0.01
N GLN A 40 25.02 -9.82 0.34
CA GLN A 40 24.15 -8.81 -0.26
C GLN A 40 24.33 -7.44 0.42
N LEU A 41 24.59 -6.43 -0.39
CA LEU A 41 24.68 -5.02 0.00
C LEU A 41 23.53 -4.25 -0.64
N LEU A 42 22.95 -3.32 0.12
CA LEU A 42 22.02 -2.33 -0.40
C LEU A 42 22.76 -1.02 -0.61
N ARG A 43 22.60 -0.45 -1.81
CA ARG A 43 23.03 0.91 -2.11
C ARG A 43 21.89 1.86 -1.73
N MET A 44 22.16 2.77 -0.82
CA MET A 44 21.17 3.68 -0.25
C MET A 44 21.61 5.12 -0.43
N ARG A 45 20.66 6.05 -0.49
CA ARG A 45 20.92 7.48 -0.64
C ARG A 45 20.14 8.31 0.37
N ASN A 46 20.84 9.15 1.11
CA ASN A 46 20.28 10.24 1.90
C ASN A 46 19.87 11.39 0.97
N PRO A 47 18.59 11.81 0.92
CA PRO A 47 18.15 12.88 0.04
C PRO A 47 18.75 14.26 0.38
N TRP A 48 19.30 14.45 1.57
CA TRP A 48 20.00 15.70 1.92
C TRP A 48 21.37 15.82 1.25
N GLY A 49 21.92 14.71 0.77
CA GLY A 49 23.24 14.68 0.13
C GLY A 49 24.33 15.29 1.01
N ASP A 50 24.22 15.10 2.33
CA ASP A 50 25.20 15.56 3.30
C ASP A 50 26.12 14.43 3.74
N HIS A 51 27.24 14.80 4.35
CA HIS A 51 28.30 13.94 4.91
C HIS A 51 27.85 12.91 5.96
N ARG A 52 26.55 12.81 6.27
CA ARG A 52 26.00 11.83 7.22
C ARG A 52 25.57 10.58 6.46
N GLU A 53 26.60 9.85 6.03
CA GLU A 53 26.51 8.52 5.43
C GLU A 53 26.85 7.43 6.43
N TRP A 54 26.44 6.21 6.12
CA TRP A 54 26.71 5.01 6.91
C TRP A 54 28.19 4.86 7.29
N SER A 55 28.45 4.79 8.61
CA SER A 55 29.79 4.64 9.19
C SER A 55 30.09 3.22 9.70
N GLY A 56 29.32 2.22 9.25
CA GLY A 56 29.57 0.82 9.53
C GLY A 56 30.34 0.12 8.39
N PRO A 57 30.35 -1.23 8.38
CA PRO A 57 30.99 -2.00 7.32
C PRO A 57 30.46 -1.61 5.95
N PHE A 58 31.35 -1.54 4.95
CA PHE A 58 31.05 -1.09 3.58
C PHE A 58 30.63 0.39 3.47
N GLY A 59 30.74 1.17 4.53
CA GLY A 59 30.65 2.63 4.43
C GLY A 59 31.83 3.23 3.66
N ASP A 60 31.75 4.51 3.35
CA ASP A 60 32.68 5.16 2.42
C ASP A 60 34.15 5.16 2.86
N LYS A 61 34.36 5.08 4.17
CA LYS A 61 35.70 5.06 4.80
C LYS A 61 36.21 3.65 5.10
N ASP A 62 35.49 2.62 4.69
CA ASP A 62 35.89 1.23 4.92
C ASP A 62 37.09 0.84 4.02
N ALA A 63 38.06 0.15 4.61
CA ALA A 63 39.26 -0.30 3.91
C ALA A 63 38.96 -1.35 2.83
N VAL A 64 37.78 -1.98 2.84
CA VAL A 64 37.38 -2.93 1.79
C VAL A 64 37.44 -2.30 0.38
N TRP A 65 37.17 -0.99 0.27
CA TRP A 65 37.20 -0.25 -1.00
C TRP A 65 38.59 0.06 -1.53
N THR A 66 39.62 0.00 -0.69
CA THR A 66 41.02 0.16 -1.10
C THR A 66 41.69 -1.17 -1.47
N VAL A 67 41.19 -2.28 -0.91
CA VAL A 67 41.71 -3.63 -1.16
C VAL A 67 41.15 -4.24 -2.45
N ASP A 68 39.95 -3.84 -2.88
CA ASP A 68 39.23 -4.46 -4.00
C ASP A 68 38.90 -3.42 -5.10
N ALA A 69 39.92 -3.00 -5.85
CA ALA A 69 39.81 -1.96 -6.88
C ALA A 69 38.88 -2.34 -8.04
N ASP A 70 38.83 -3.63 -8.39
CA ASP A 70 37.92 -4.15 -9.42
C ASP A 70 36.46 -4.03 -9.00
N MET A 71 36.15 -4.34 -7.73
CA MET A 71 34.81 -4.16 -7.20
C MET A 71 34.42 -2.68 -7.10
N ARG A 72 35.33 -1.82 -6.63
CA ARG A 72 35.11 -0.37 -6.59
C ARG A 72 34.72 0.16 -7.97
N LYS A 73 35.40 -0.30 -9.02
CA LYS A 73 35.09 0.07 -10.41
C LYS A 73 33.76 -0.54 -10.88
N ALA A 74 33.50 -1.81 -10.55
CA ALA A 74 32.26 -2.50 -10.92
C ALA A 74 31.01 -1.86 -10.30
N LEU A 75 31.16 -1.23 -9.13
CA LEU A 75 30.07 -0.56 -8.40
C LEU A 75 29.94 0.94 -8.70
N ASP A 76 30.80 1.50 -9.55
CA ASP A 76 30.97 2.95 -9.71
C ASP A 76 31.09 3.67 -8.35
N PHE A 77 31.77 3.03 -7.38
CA PHE A 77 31.89 3.57 -6.03
C PHE A 77 32.81 4.79 -6.03
N LYS A 78 32.23 5.93 -5.67
CA LYS A 78 32.90 7.22 -5.48
C LYS A 78 32.76 7.59 -4.02
N PRO A 79 33.85 7.57 -3.23
CA PRO A 79 33.81 8.08 -1.88
C PRO A 79 33.63 9.60 -1.97
N ASP A 80 32.40 10.06 -1.79
CA ASP A 80 32.02 11.46 -1.84
C ASP A 80 30.96 11.72 -0.79
N ALA A 81 30.93 12.93 -0.25
CA ALA A 81 29.93 13.33 0.74
C ALA A 81 28.60 13.70 0.06
N ASP A 82 28.08 12.80 -0.78
CA ASP A 82 26.91 13.01 -1.64
C ASP A 82 25.63 12.31 -1.13
N GLY A 83 25.74 11.66 0.03
CA GLY A 83 24.68 10.93 0.70
C GLY A 83 24.47 9.50 0.21
N GLU A 84 25.20 9.01 -0.80
CA GLU A 84 25.13 7.62 -1.26
C GLU A 84 26.08 6.72 -0.45
N PHE A 85 25.61 5.56 -0.02
CA PHE A 85 26.41 4.61 0.75
C PHE A 85 25.95 3.17 0.56
N PHE A 86 26.81 2.22 0.91
CA PHE A 86 26.49 0.79 0.93
C PHE A 86 26.31 0.29 2.37
N ILE A 87 25.30 -0.55 2.59
CA ILE A 87 25.04 -1.20 3.88
C ILE A 87 24.75 -2.69 3.66
N PRO A 88 25.24 -3.60 4.52
CA PRO A 88 24.83 -5.00 4.47
C PRO A 88 23.32 -5.17 4.62
N TYR A 89 22.72 -6.01 3.77
CA TYR A 89 21.28 -6.28 3.81
C TYR A 89 20.83 -6.75 5.21
N GLU A 90 21.63 -7.58 5.87
CA GLU A 90 21.38 -8.10 7.22
C GLU A 90 21.35 -7.01 8.32
N MET A 91 21.96 -5.85 8.07
CA MET A 91 21.96 -4.73 9.01
C MET A 91 20.77 -3.80 8.79
N VAL A 92 20.12 -3.81 7.63
CA VAL A 92 18.97 -2.92 7.35
C VAL A 92 17.84 -3.06 8.37
N PRO A 93 17.41 -4.27 8.79
CA PRO A 93 16.38 -4.42 9.82
C PRO A 93 16.78 -3.84 11.18
N GLN A 94 18.06 -3.57 11.44
CA GLN A 94 18.51 -2.96 12.69
C GLN A 94 18.24 -1.45 12.67
N TYR A 95 18.46 -0.78 11.54
CA TYR A 95 18.40 0.69 11.44
C TYR A 95 17.13 1.23 10.78
N PHE A 96 16.43 0.41 10.00
CA PHE A 96 15.26 0.81 9.24
C PHE A 96 14.00 0.04 9.66
N ALA A 97 12.87 0.74 9.71
CA ALA A 97 11.60 0.20 10.19
C ALA A 97 10.68 -0.24 9.06
N ARG A 98 10.77 0.47 7.93
CA ARG A 98 9.79 0.37 6.84
C ARG A 98 10.50 0.43 5.50
N ILE A 99 10.15 -0.47 4.61
CA ILE A 99 10.52 -0.41 3.19
C ILE A 99 9.24 -0.17 2.41
N GLU A 100 9.24 0.88 1.61
CA GLU A 100 8.15 1.26 0.72
C GLU A 100 8.59 1.06 -0.73
N ILE A 101 7.97 0.08 -1.38
CA ILE A 101 8.20 -0.23 -2.78
C ILE A 101 7.01 0.33 -3.56
N CYS A 102 7.24 1.41 -4.31
CA CYS A 102 6.33 1.79 -5.37
C CYS A 102 6.51 0.78 -6.49
N HIS A 103 5.54 -0.10 -6.68
CA HIS A 103 5.52 -1.05 -7.79
C HIS A 103 5.24 -0.27 -9.08
N LEU A 104 6.33 0.25 -9.66
CA LEU A 104 6.37 0.79 -11.01
C LEU A 104 6.42 -0.25 -12.15
N PRO A 105 6.37 -1.61 -12.02
CA PRO A 105 6.34 -2.45 -13.21
C PRO A 105 5.06 -2.24 -14.04
N PHE A 106 4.17 -1.32 -13.66
CA PHE A 106 3.07 -0.76 -14.46
C PHE A 106 3.42 0.47 -15.32
N LEU A 107 4.59 1.08 -15.16
CA LEU A 107 5.08 2.28 -15.86
C LEU A 107 6.43 2.02 -16.59
N GLY A 108 6.71 0.78 -16.98
CA GLY A 108 7.84 0.49 -17.85
C GLY A 108 7.64 1.16 -19.21
N GLU A 109 8.67 1.87 -19.69
CA GLU A 109 8.70 2.47 -21.02
C GLU A 109 8.42 1.39 -22.08
N GLY A 110 7.43 1.65 -22.95
CA GLY A 110 7.11 0.80 -24.09
C GLY A 110 5.88 -0.12 -23.97
N ASN A 111 4.93 0.12 -23.06
CA ASN A 111 3.70 -0.68 -23.01
C ASN A 111 2.41 0.17 -22.92
N GLU A 112 1.99 0.71 -24.06
CA GLU A 112 0.76 1.48 -24.27
C GLU A 112 -0.54 0.67 -24.02
N ASN A 113 -0.43 -0.63 -23.76
CA ASN A 113 -1.56 -1.57 -23.71
C ASN A 113 -2.03 -2.03 -22.32
N ARG A 114 -1.41 -1.56 -21.22
CA ARG A 114 -1.81 -2.01 -19.87
C ARG A 114 -2.99 -1.18 -19.35
N LYS A 115 -4.16 -1.81 -19.26
CA LYS A 115 -5.39 -1.17 -18.79
C LYS A 115 -5.34 -1.03 -17.27
N SER A 116 -5.54 0.20 -16.77
CA SER A 116 -5.94 0.45 -15.37
C SER A 116 -7.36 0.96 -15.33
N LYS A 117 -8.08 0.69 -14.25
CA LYS A 117 -9.36 1.32 -13.96
C LYS A 117 -9.24 2.17 -12.71
N VAL A 118 -9.71 3.40 -12.82
CA VAL A 118 -9.71 4.37 -11.72
C VAL A 118 -11.16 4.72 -11.42
N PHE A 119 -11.51 4.67 -10.15
CA PHE A 119 -12.83 5.01 -9.66
C PHE A 119 -12.69 6.04 -8.55
N GLU A 120 -13.44 7.12 -8.67
CA GLU A 120 -13.64 8.05 -7.58
C GLU A 120 -14.90 7.63 -6.82
N GLY A 121 -14.84 7.72 -5.50
CA GLY A 121 -15.98 7.41 -4.66
C GLY A 121 -15.96 8.17 -3.37
N LYS A 122 -17.03 8.00 -2.61
CA LYS A 122 -17.21 8.61 -1.30
C LYS A 122 -17.68 7.58 -0.30
N TRP A 123 -17.15 7.66 0.91
CA TRP A 123 -17.75 7.06 2.08
C TRP A 123 -18.74 8.04 2.68
N ILE A 124 -20.00 7.62 2.75
CA ILE A 124 -21.03 8.36 3.46
C ILE A 124 -21.15 7.72 4.83
N ARG A 125 -20.75 8.44 5.88
CA ARG A 125 -20.93 7.99 7.26
C ARG A 125 -22.41 8.03 7.59
N ARG A 126 -23.09 6.89 7.43
CA ARG A 126 -24.40 6.69 8.06
C ARG A 126 -24.11 6.29 9.49
N THR A 127 -24.32 7.22 10.41
CA THR A 127 -24.34 7.00 11.85
C THR A 127 -24.99 5.66 12.15
N GLN A 128 -24.23 4.72 12.68
CA GLN A 128 -24.78 3.48 13.21
C GLN A 128 -24.16 3.32 14.58
N THR A 129 -24.88 3.86 15.57
CA THR A 129 -24.80 3.40 16.95
C THR A 129 -24.87 1.88 16.94
N LEU A 130 -23.96 1.27 17.70
CA LEU A 130 -23.79 -0.17 17.84
C LEU A 130 -24.97 -0.76 18.66
N GLU A 131 -26.20 -0.58 18.19
CA GLU A 131 -27.41 -1.08 18.87
C GLU A 131 -27.81 -2.50 18.42
N SER A 132 -27.04 -3.14 17.55
CA SER A 132 -27.23 -4.55 17.23
C SER A 132 -26.30 -5.41 18.08
N THR A 133 -26.88 -6.30 18.89
CA THR A 133 -26.21 -7.28 19.76
C THR A 133 -25.29 -8.30 19.05
N ASN A 134 -25.11 -8.21 17.72
CA ASN A 134 -24.24 -9.09 16.93
C ASN A 134 -23.36 -8.31 15.95
N TYR A 135 -22.04 -8.44 16.11
CA TYR A 135 -21.01 -7.81 15.27
C TYR A 135 -21.13 -8.17 13.78
N LEU A 136 -21.44 -9.43 13.44
CA LEU A 136 -21.55 -9.89 12.06
C LEU A 136 -22.69 -9.20 11.31
N ASP A 137 -23.77 -8.88 12.01
CA ASP A 137 -24.93 -8.19 11.45
C ASP A 137 -24.61 -6.74 11.12
N ALA A 138 -23.93 -6.04 12.04
CA ALA A 138 -23.45 -4.69 11.83
C ALA A 138 -22.45 -4.61 10.66
N ALA A 139 -21.42 -5.47 10.68
CA ALA A 139 -20.39 -5.50 9.64
C ALA A 139 -20.99 -5.78 8.25
N SER A 140 -21.86 -6.78 8.14
CA SER A 140 -22.52 -7.12 6.88
C SER A 140 -23.42 -6.01 6.34
N LYS A 141 -24.09 -5.28 7.24
CA LYS A 141 -24.92 -4.12 6.88
C LYS A 141 -24.05 -2.98 6.35
N ILE A 142 -22.92 -2.68 7.00
CA ILE A 142 -21.96 -1.67 6.54
C ILE A 142 -21.43 -2.02 5.15
N LEU A 143 -20.97 -3.26 4.93
CA LEU A 143 -20.47 -3.70 3.63
C LEU A 143 -21.51 -3.56 2.51
N SER A 144 -22.78 -3.85 2.81
CA SER A 144 -23.86 -3.68 1.85
C SER A 144 -24.18 -2.22 1.50
N GLN A 145 -23.83 -1.27 2.37
CA GLN A 145 -24.08 0.16 2.14
C GLN A 145 -22.93 0.85 1.41
N ASN A 146 -21.70 0.34 1.54
CA ASN A 146 -20.54 0.86 0.81
C ASN A 146 -20.70 0.70 -0.70
N THR A 147 -20.02 1.55 -1.46
CA THR A 147 -19.97 1.45 -2.92
C THR A 147 -19.31 0.12 -3.32
N GLN A 148 -19.94 -0.62 -4.22
CA GLN A 148 -19.47 -1.93 -4.65
C GLN A 148 -18.98 -1.85 -6.10
N TYR A 149 -17.79 -2.41 -6.36
CA TYR A 149 -17.19 -2.45 -7.69
C TYR A 149 -17.08 -3.89 -8.14
N ARG A 150 -17.80 -4.25 -9.20
CA ARG A 150 -17.65 -5.56 -9.84
C ARG A 150 -16.58 -5.49 -10.91
N ILE A 151 -15.62 -6.41 -10.85
CA ILE A 151 -14.61 -6.61 -11.90
C ILE A 151 -14.68 -8.05 -12.38
N THR A 152 -14.42 -8.27 -13.67
CA THR A 152 -14.33 -9.62 -14.25
C THR A 152 -12.96 -9.82 -14.86
N LEU A 153 -12.27 -10.88 -14.45
CA LEU A 153 -10.96 -11.30 -14.92
C LEU A 153 -11.14 -12.48 -15.89
N LYS A 154 -10.56 -12.41 -17.09
CA LYS A 154 -10.74 -13.44 -18.12
C LYS A 154 -9.44 -14.10 -18.56
N ASN A 155 -8.39 -13.31 -18.71
CA ASN A 155 -7.16 -13.73 -19.37
C ASN A 155 -6.03 -13.88 -18.33
N PRO A 156 -5.72 -15.11 -17.90
CA PRO A 156 -4.60 -15.33 -17.00
C PRO A 156 -3.28 -14.93 -17.67
N ASP A 157 -2.42 -14.27 -16.91
CA ASP A 157 -1.13 -13.72 -17.35
C ASP A 157 0.05 -14.23 -16.51
N THR A 158 -0.21 -15.18 -15.60
CA THR A 158 0.81 -15.91 -14.84
C THR A 158 0.95 -17.35 -15.32
N GLU A 159 2.12 -17.94 -15.10
CA GLU A 159 2.40 -19.36 -15.39
C GLU A 159 1.43 -20.33 -14.67
N GLU A 160 0.88 -19.92 -13.53
CA GLU A 160 -0.09 -20.68 -12.74
C GLU A 160 -1.53 -20.62 -13.29
N GLY A 161 -1.75 -19.97 -14.45
CA GLY A 161 -3.10 -19.78 -15.01
C GLY A 161 -3.97 -18.82 -14.18
N LYS A 162 -3.35 -17.82 -13.53
CA LYS A 162 -4.04 -16.79 -12.74
C LYS A 162 -3.84 -15.40 -13.37
N CYS A 163 -4.66 -14.45 -12.95
CA CYS A 163 -4.57 -13.04 -13.30
C CYS A 163 -3.86 -12.27 -12.18
N ALA A 164 -2.78 -11.57 -12.51
CA ALA A 164 -2.13 -10.62 -11.63
C ALA A 164 -2.94 -9.32 -11.56
N VAL A 165 -3.34 -8.93 -10.35
CA VAL A 165 -4.16 -7.74 -10.09
C VAL A 165 -3.64 -6.98 -8.90
N ILE A 166 -3.50 -5.66 -9.02
CA ILE A 166 -3.29 -4.77 -7.87
C ILE A 166 -4.56 -3.98 -7.63
N VAL A 167 -5.04 -3.99 -6.40
CA VAL A 167 -6.14 -3.12 -5.96
C VAL A 167 -5.57 -2.16 -4.93
N ALA A 168 -5.63 -0.87 -5.23
CA ALA A 168 -5.10 0.20 -4.39
C ALA A 168 -6.21 1.20 -4.04
N LEU A 169 -6.31 1.56 -2.77
CA LEU A 169 -7.31 2.46 -2.22
C LEU A 169 -6.62 3.61 -1.50
N MET A 170 -6.86 4.84 -1.97
CA MET A 170 -6.31 6.06 -1.39
C MET A 170 -7.43 6.95 -0.85
N GLN A 171 -7.28 7.45 0.37
CA GLN A 171 -8.12 8.54 0.89
C GLN A 171 -7.64 9.90 0.37
N LYS A 172 -8.59 10.76 -0.03
CA LYS A 172 -8.31 12.08 -0.61
C LYS A 172 -8.31 13.16 0.46
N ASN A 173 -7.62 14.26 0.17
CA ASN A 173 -7.73 15.55 0.86
C ASN A 173 -7.40 15.60 2.37
N ARG A 174 -6.94 14.52 3.02
CA ARG A 174 -6.59 14.51 4.47
C ARG A 174 -5.57 15.58 4.85
N ARG A 175 -4.50 15.75 4.05
CA ARG A 175 -3.47 16.78 4.28
C ARG A 175 -4.01 18.20 4.20
N ILE A 176 -4.89 18.48 3.22
CA ILE A 176 -5.52 19.79 3.06
C ILE A 176 -6.45 20.07 4.24
N LYS A 177 -7.19 19.06 4.69
CA LYS A 177 -8.03 19.10 5.89
C LYS A 177 -7.23 19.15 7.21
N ARG A 178 -5.90 19.02 7.15
CA ARG A 178 -5.01 18.83 8.33
C ARG A 178 -5.50 17.72 9.27
N ALA A 179 -6.14 16.70 8.69
CA ALA A 179 -6.70 15.57 9.42
C ALA A 179 -5.73 14.38 9.40
N THR A 180 -5.76 13.57 10.45
CA THR A 180 -5.04 12.29 10.51
C THR A 180 -5.55 11.34 9.43
N ASP A 181 -4.73 10.40 8.96
CA ASP A 181 -5.23 9.40 8.02
C ASP A 181 -6.26 8.49 8.71
N LEU A 182 -7.31 8.11 8.00
CA LEU A 182 -8.28 7.11 8.46
C LEU A 182 -7.71 5.70 8.29
N THR A 183 -8.19 4.77 9.12
CA THR A 183 -7.96 3.34 8.92
C THR A 183 -8.86 2.85 7.80
N VAL A 184 -8.33 2.79 6.58
CA VAL A 184 -9.05 2.34 5.38
C VAL A 184 -8.72 0.89 5.04
N GLY A 185 -9.61 0.25 4.28
CA GLY A 185 -9.43 -1.13 3.88
C GLY A 185 -10.16 -1.56 2.62
N LEU A 186 -9.83 -2.76 2.17
CA LEU A 186 -10.40 -3.40 0.99
C LEU A 186 -10.95 -4.77 1.36
N GLU A 187 -12.21 -5.01 1.03
CA GLU A 187 -12.84 -6.32 1.11
C GLU A 187 -13.12 -6.83 -0.31
N ILE A 188 -12.64 -8.03 -0.63
CA ILE A 188 -12.78 -8.62 -1.97
C ILE A 188 -13.47 -9.98 -1.89
N TYR A 189 -14.56 -10.14 -2.64
CA TYR A 189 -15.36 -11.36 -2.69
C TYR A 189 -15.33 -11.99 -4.08
N HIS A 190 -15.19 -13.33 -4.15
CA HIS A 190 -15.37 -14.08 -5.40
C HIS A 190 -16.86 -14.36 -5.62
N LEU A 191 -17.40 -13.94 -6.76
CA LEU A 191 -18.79 -14.17 -7.12
C LEU A 191 -18.88 -15.45 -7.95
N ARG A 192 -19.20 -16.59 -7.33
CA ARG A 192 -19.30 -17.88 -8.03
C ARG A 192 -20.38 -17.90 -9.12
N TYR A 193 -21.49 -17.20 -8.88
CA TYR A 193 -22.64 -17.12 -9.78
C TYR A 193 -23.12 -15.67 -9.90
N PRO A 194 -22.36 -14.78 -10.56
CA PRO A 194 -22.61 -13.33 -10.54
C PRO A 194 -24.00 -12.98 -11.08
N ASN A 195 -24.47 -13.70 -12.10
CA ASN A 195 -25.78 -13.49 -12.73
C ASN A 195 -26.98 -13.87 -11.84
N LYS A 196 -26.75 -14.61 -10.74
CA LYS A 196 -27.80 -14.99 -9.77
C LYS A 196 -27.78 -14.11 -8.51
N LEU A 197 -26.87 -13.15 -8.45
CA LEU A 197 -26.69 -12.28 -7.29
C LEU A 197 -27.26 -10.90 -7.58
N PRO A 198 -27.93 -10.27 -6.60
CA PRO A 198 -28.44 -8.92 -6.76
C PRO A 198 -27.30 -7.92 -7.01
N GLU A 199 -27.62 -6.84 -7.72
CA GLU A 199 -26.75 -5.69 -7.93
C GLU A 199 -27.42 -4.46 -7.31
N PRO A 200 -26.92 -3.95 -6.17
CA PRO A 200 -25.74 -4.41 -5.40
C PRO A 200 -25.99 -5.61 -4.47
N LEU A 201 -24.90 -6.20 -3.95
CA LEU A 201 -24.92 -7.30 -2.98
C LEU A 201 -25.53 -6.85 -1.64
N THR A 202 -26.30 -7.74 -1.02
CA THR A 202 -27.05 -7.48 0.22
C THR A 202 -26.28 -7.88 1.46
N ALA A 203 -26.69 -7.38 2.64
CA ALA A 203 -26.11 -7.79 3.92
C ALA A 203 -26.12 -9.32 4.12
N ASN A 204 -27.18 -10.01 3.66
CA ASN A 204 -27.28 -11.47 3.77
C ASN A 204 -26.19 -12.20 2.94
N PHE A 205 -25.73 -11.62 1.84
CA PHE A 205 -24.59 -12.16 1.09
C PHE A 205 -23.32 -12.13 1.96
N PHE A 206 -23.01 -10.98 2.58
CA PHE A 206 -21.81 -10.81 3.40
C PHE A 206 -21.82 -11.66 4.67
N LYS A 207 -22.99 -11.93 5.27
CA LYS A 207 -23.10 -12.86 6.40
C LYS A 207 -22.72 -14.30 6.04
N LYS A 208 -22.96 -14.71 4.80
CA LYS A 208 -22.86 -16.11 4.35
C LYS A 208 -21.58 -16.42 3.59
N ASN A 209 -20.85 -15.39 3.16
CA ASN A 209 -19.67 -15.54 2.32
C ASN A 209 -18.48 -14.90 3.04
N GLN A 210 -17.32 -15.53 2.92
CA GLN A 210 -16.07 -14.98 3.42
C GLN A 210 -15.36 -14.21 2.30
N PRO A 211 -14.70 -13.08 2.60
CA PRO A 211 -13.85 -12.42 1.64
C PRO A 211 -12.66 -13.32 1.30
N ILE A 212 -12.17 -13.22 0.06
CA ILE A 212 -10.91 -13.86 -0.36
C ILE A 212 -9.74 -13.18 0.35
N SER A 213 -9.88 -11.89 0.57
CA SER A 213 -8.95 -11.06 1.29
C SER A 213 -9.70 -9.86 1.83
N GLY A 214 -9.53 -9.63 3.13
CA GLY A 214 -9.65 -8.31 3.73
C GLY A 214 -8.24 -7.76 3.90
N SER A 215 -8.03 -6.46 3.70
CA SER A 215 -6.79 -5.81 4.13
C SER A 215 -6.64 -5.82 5.66
N GLY A 216 -7.72 -6.11 6.39
CA GLY A 216 -7.78 -6.04 7.86
C GLY A 216 -7.75 -4.59 8.35
N ALA A 217 -8.01 -4.41 9.66
CA ALA A 217 -7.81 -3.14 10.34
C ALA A 217 -6.30 -2.91 10.55
N GLY A 218 -5.65 -2.37 9.51
CA GLY A 218 -4.23 -1.98 9.55
C GLY A 218 -4.02 -0.64 10.26
N ALA A 219 -2.78 -0.15 10.21
CA ALA A 219 -2.47 1.22 10.64
C ALA A 219 -3.20 2.25 9.75
N PRO A 220 -3.53 3.44 10.29
CA PRO A 220 -4.06 4.54 9.49
C PRO A 220 -3.02 4.99 8.45
N LEU A 221 -3.30 4.70 7.19
CA LEU A 221 -2.44 5.00 6.06
C LEU A 221 -3.22 5.73 4.97
N ARG A 222 -2.62 6.74 4.36
CA ARG A 222 -3.18 7.43 3.20
C ARG A 222 -3.58 6.49 2.06
N GLU A 223 -2.83 5.41 1.86
CA GLU A 223 -3.12 4.40 0.84
C GLU A 223 -2.84 3.00 1.36
N VAL A 224 -3.75 2.08 1.07
CA VAL A 224 -3.59 0.63 1.22
C VAL A 224 -3.67 -0.02 -0.15
N TYR A 225 -2.87 -1.05 -0.38
CA TYR A 225 -2.94 -1.82 -1.62
C TYR A 225 -2.66 -3.28 -1.35
N ASN A 226 -3.29 -4.14 -2.14
CA ASN A 226 -3.03 -5.57 -2.13
C ASN A 226 -2.67 -6.03 -3.55
N LEU A 227 -1.62 -6.85 -3.64
CA LEU A 227 -1.24 -7.58 -4.86
C LEU A 227 -1.87 -8.98 -4.81
N PHE A 228 -2.59 -9.34 -5.86
CA PHE A 228 -3.29 -10.61 -5.95
C PHE A 228 -2.87 -11.41 -7.18
N LYS A 229 -2.89 -12.74 -7.01
CA LYS A 229 -2.96 -13.72 -8.11
C LYS A 229 -4.31 -14.41 -8.02
N LEU A 230 -5.30 -13.96 -8.79
CA LEU A 230 -6.68 -14.46 -8.75
C LEU A 230 -6.97 -15.39 -9.92
N LYS A 231 -7.89 -16.35 -9.76
CA LYS A 231 -8.36 -17.14 -10.90
C LYS A 231 -9.20 -16.25 -11.83
N PRO A 232 -9.36 -16.60 -13.11
CA PRO A 232 -10.38 -15.99 -13.95
C PRO A 232 -11.76 -16.13 -13.29
N GLY A 233 -12.55 -15.06 -13.28
CA GLY A 233 -13.82 -14.99 -12.57
C GLY A 233 -14.28 -13.56 -12.28
N THR A 234 -15.45 -13.43 -11.69
CA THR A 234 -16.03 -12.14 -11.30
C THR A 234 -15.83 -11.89 -9.80
N TYR A 235 -15.41 -10.69 -9.46
CA TYR A 235 -15.08 -10.28 -8.10
C TYR A 235 -15.80 -8.99 -7.73
N CYS A 236 -16.17 -8.85 -6.47
CA CYS A 236 -16.69 -7.61 -5.90
C CYS A 236 -15.63 -7.01 -4.97
N ILE A 237 -15.26 -5.76 -5.22
CA ILE A 237 -14.33 -4.97 -4.42
C ILE A 237 -15.13 -3.92 -3.65
N ILE A 238 -14.89 -3.83 -2.35
CA ILE A 238 -15.58 -2.91 -1.45
C ILE A 238 -14.54 -2.11 -0.66
N PRO A 239 -14.38 -0.81 -0.95
CA PRO A 239 -13.56 0.08 -0.15
C PRO A 239 -14.27 0.39 1.18
N CYS A 240 -13.56 0.22 2.28
CA CYS A 240 -14.08 0.31 3.64
C CYS A 240 -13.27 1.30 4.48
N ILE A 241 -13.90 1.82 5.53
CA ILE A 241 -13.24 2.45 6.66
C ILE A 241 -13.49 1.54 7.86
N TYR A 242 -12.45 1.21 8.62
CA TYR A 242 -12.58 0.51 9.89
C TYR A 242 -12.46 1.51 11.03
N ASN A 243 -13.34 1.40 12.02
CA ASN A 243 -13.16 2.09 13.30
C ASN A 243 -12.29 1.20 14.17
N LEU A 244 -11.17 1.72 14.68
CA LEU A 244 -10.39 1.02 15.69
C LEU A 244 -11.11 1.18 17.04
N GLU A 245 -11.22 0.09 17.81
CA GLU A 245 -11.77 0.15 19.17
C GLU A 245 -10.97 1.16 20.01
N GLY A 246 -11.67 2.10 20.66
CA GLY A 246 -11.07 3.12 21.51
C GLY A 246 -10.64 4.41 20.81
N GLU A 247 -10.73 4.50 19.49
CA GLU A 247 -10.62 5.79 18.80
C GLU A 247 -11.99 6.47 18.71
N GLU A 248 -12.23 7.49 19.55
CA GLU A 248 -13.31 8.46 19.38
C GLU A 248 -13.02 9.37 18.16
N TYR A 249 -12.91 8.78 16.97
CA TYR A 249 -13.11 9.56 15.75
C TYR A 249 -14.62 9.75 15.58
N GLU A 250 -15.14 10.76 16.28
CA GLU A 250 -16.40 11.41 15.95
C GLU A 250 -16.22 12.19 14.64
N LEU A 251 -16.19 11.48 13.51
CA LEU A 251 -16.53 12.11 12.24
C LEU A 251 -17.97 12.60 12.37
N SER A 252 -18.16 13.90 12.24
CA SER A 252 -19.48 14.52 12.34
C SER A 252 -20.43 13.88 11.31
N THR A 253 -21.70 13.73 11.67
CA THR A 253 -22.72 12.95 10.94
C THR A 253 -23.00 13.43 9.51
N ASN A 254 -22.38 14.53 9.08
CA ASN A 254 -22.54 15.14 7.76
C ASN A 254 -21.23 15.17 6.94
N GLU A 255 -20.14 14.58 7.41
CA GLU A 255 -18.87 14.57 6.67
C GLU A 255 -18.81 13.41 5.66
N GLU A 256 -18.64 13.78 4.38
CA GLU A 256 -18.30 12.85 3.31
C GLU A 256 -16.77 12.74 3.21
N GLU A 257 -16.26 11.51 3.22
CA GLU A 257 -14.85 11.24 2.97
C GLU A 257 -14.66 10.67 1.58
N GLU A 258 -13.74 11.25 0.82
CA GLU A 258 -13.55 10.91 -0.58
C GLU A 258 -12.38 9.94 -0.75
N PHE A 259 -12.49 9.06 -1.75
CA PHE A 259 -11.45 8.10 -2.07
C PHE A 259 -11.21 7.95 -3.56
N LEU A 260 -10.04 7.40 -3.86
CA LEU A 260 -9.63 6.96 -5.18
C LEU A 260 -9.32 5.46 -5.10
N LEU A 261 -10.09 4.65 -5.83
CA LEU A 261 -9.85 3.23 -6.01
C LEU A 261 -9.19 3.01 -7.37
N ARG A 262 -8.07 2.29 -7.39
CA ARG A 262 -7.31 1.97 -8.60
C ARG A 262 -7.14 0.47 -8.70
N VAL A 263 -7.49 -0.07 -9.86
CA VAL A 263 -7.31 -1.48 -10.19
C VAL A 263 -6.37 -1.57 -11.39
N PHE A 264 -5.22 -2.17 -11.16
CA PHE A 264 -4.22 -2.42 -12.19
C PHE A 264 -4.26 -3.89 -12.58
N PHE A 265 -4.30 -4.15 -13.88
CA PHE A 265 -4.34 -5.49 -14.45
C PHE A 265 -3.05 -5.73 -15.22
N GLY A 266 -2.48 -6.93 -15.14
CA GLY A 266 -1.23 -7.23 -15.84
C GLY A 266 -1.37 -7.27 -17.39
N ASN A 267 -0.48 -8.00 -18.05
CA ASN A 267 -0.10 -7.74 -19.45
C ASN A 267 -1.19 -7.95 -20.51
N ILE A 268 -2.25 -8.69 -20.19
CA ILE A 268 -3.31 -9.04 -21.16
C ILE A 268 -4.56 -8.21 -20.86
N PRO A 269 -5.24 -7.63 -21.87
CA PRO A 269 -6.46 -6.86 -21.66
C PRO A 269 -7.50 -7.71 -20.92
N ASN A 270 -7.63 -7.45 -19.62
CA ASN A 270 -8.31 -8.35 -18.69
C ASN A 270 -9.74 -7.95 -18.36
N VAL A 271 -10.26 -6.88 -18.99
CA VAL A 271 -11.55 -6.28 -18.59
C VAL A 271 -12.40 -5.96 -19.81
N ASN A 272 -13.65 -6.44 -19.80
CA ASN A 272 -14.71 -5.84 -20.61
C ASN A 272 -15.54 -4.84 -19.80
N GLU A 273 -15.88 -5.10 -18.54
CA GLU A 273 -16.73 -4.18 -17.78
C GLU A 273 -16.30 -4.15 -16.30
N ALA A 274 -16.14 -2.94 -15.77
CA ALA A 274 -16.14 -2.72 -14.34
C ALA A 274 -17.36 -1.85 -14.04
N LEU A 275 -18.36 -2.45 -13.41
CA LEU A 275 -19.61 -1.79 -13.08
C LEU A 275 -19.52 -1.27 -11.65
N MET A 276 -19.65 0.05 -11.51
CA MET A 276 -19.89 0.67 -10.21
C MET A 276 -21.37 0.48 -9.89
N THR A 277 -21.67 -0.24 -8.81
CA THR A 277 -23.02 -0.37 -8.28
C THR A 277 -23.07 0.33 -6.94
N SER A 278 -23.72 1.49 -6.87
CA SER A 278 -23.88 2.25 -5.63
C SER A 278 -25.31 2.14 -5.10
N ASN A 279 -25.45 1.86 -3.81
CA ASN A 279 -26.71 2.00 -3.06
C ASN A 279 -27.03 3.47 -2.71
N LEU A 280 -26.23 4.42 -3.20
CA LEU A 280 -26.45 5.84 -3.01
C LEU A 280 -27.59 6.27 -3.93
N ALA A 281 -28.78 6.43 -3.37
CA ALA A 281 -29.90 7.03 -4.10
C ALA A 281 -29.43 8.37 -4.69
N PRO A 282 -29.73 8.69 -5.96
CA PRO A 282 -29.51 10.03 -6.48
C PRO A 282 -30.26 11.01 -5.56
N ARG A 283 -29.55 11.98 -4.97
CA ARG A 283 -30.21 13.07 -4.26
C ARG A 283 -31.18 13.71 -5.25
N ARG A 284 -32.48 13.73 -4.92
CA ARG A 284 -33.45 14.56 -5.65
C ARG A 284 -32.86 15.96 -5.67
N LYS A 285 -32.62 16.50 -6.87
CA LYS A 285 -32.41 17.94 -7.02
C LYS A 285 -33.68 18.58 -6.47
N TYR A 286 -33.55 19.35 -5.40
CA TYR A 286 -34.61 20.26 -5.02
C TYR A 286 -34.66 21.30 -6.14
N GLU A 287 -35.78 21.31 -6.86
CA GLU A 287 -36.23 22.44 -7.69
C GLU A 287 -36.63 23.61 -6.79
#